data_AF-A0A2D6S4I9-F1
#
_entry.id   AF-A0A2D6S4I9-F1
#
_cell.length_a   1.000
_cell.length_b   1.000
_cell.length_c   1.000
_cell.angle_alpha   90.00
_cell.angle_beta   90.00
_cell.angle_gamma   90.00
#
_symmetry.space_group_name_H-M   'P 1'
#
loop_
_entity.id
_entity.type
_entity.pdbx_description
1 polymer ?
#
loop_
_entity_poly.entity_id
_entity_poly.type
_entity_poly.pdbx_seq_one_letter_code
_entity_poly.pdbx_strand_id
1 'polypeptide(L)'
;MLPKIAAIITTYHPLSHADVIPTKYMKGFPTDSGLLSPQVDLASIYLDQIDPRDVGCQLAAQYDIPIYQSIRQSLTLGGEELAVDGVLLIGEHGDYPHNEYEQHMYPRRYMFEQISGVFASSGRSVPVFCDKHLSYNWMDARWMYERAREL
;
A
#
# COMPACT_ATOMS: atom_id res chain seq x y z
N MET A 1 11.78 19.14 -0.02
CA MET A 1 11.04 18.08 0.68
C MET A 1 10.98 16.91 -0.28
N LEU A 2 11.22 15.68 0.17
CA LEU A 2 11.09 14.52 -0.71
C LEU A 2 9.59 14.28 -1.01
N PRO A 3 9.24 13.68 -2.17
CA PRO A 3 7.87 13.27 -2.43
C PRO A 3 7.39 12.30 -1.36
N LYS A 4 6.14 12.45 -0.90
CA LYS A 4 5.55 11.61 0.15
C LYS A 4 4.85 10.42 -0.47
N ILE A 5 5.01 9.24 0.11
CA ILE A 5 4.25 8.05 -0.27
C ILE A 5 3.48 7.49 0.92
N ALA A 6 2.32 6.88 0.65
CA ALA A 6 1.60 6.06 1.62
C ALA A 6 1.74 4.58 1.25
N ALA A 7 1.83 3.70 2.25
CA ALA A 7 1.76 2.25 2.04
C ALA A 7 0.42 1.69 2.54
N ILE A 8 -0.32 1.06 1.65
CA ILE A 8 -1.59 0.39 1.92
C ILE A 8 -1.33 -1.11 1.93
N ILE A 9 -1.40 -1.72 3.10
CA ILE A 9 -0.86 -3.05 3.38
C ILE A 9 -1.96 -3.96 3.94
N THR A 10 -2.03 -5.20 3.48
CA THR A 10 -2.92 -6.22 4.06
C THR A 10 -2.37 -6.74 5.40
N THR A 11 -1.12 -7.21 5.42
CA THR A 11 -0.44 -7.67 6.64
C THR A 11 1.08 -7.49 6.56
N TYR A 12 1.74 -7.38 7.73
CA TYR A 12 3.15 -7.04 7.83
C TYR A 12 3.91 -7.93 8.82
N HIS A 13 4.48 -9.03 8.33
CA HIS A 13 5.30 -9.95 9.11
C HIS A 13 6.63 -10.24 8.38
N PRO A 14 7.63 -10.88 9.03
CA PRO A 14 8.90 -11.21 8.39
C PRO A 14 8.72 -11.94 7.07
N LEU A 15 9.50 -11.54 6.06
CA LEU A 15 9.49 -12.07 4.69
C LEU A 15 8.17 -11.89 3.93
N SER A 16 7.19 -11.16 4.47
CA SER A 16 6.01 -10.76 3.72
C SER A 16 6.38 -9.73 2.66
N HIS A 17 5.49 -9.50 1.69
CA HIS A 17 5.71 -8.45 0.70
C HIS A 17 5.80 -7.05 1.32
N ALA A 18 5.10 -6.81 2.43
CA ALA A 18 5.23 -5.58 3.20
C ALA A 18 6.63 -5.42 3.81
N ASP A 19 7.25 -6.52 4.23
CA ASP A 19 8.62 -6.52 4.75
C ASP A 19 9.68 -6.33 3.67
N VAL A 20 9.45 -6.80 2.45
CA VAL A 20 10.44 -6.67 1.38
C VAL A 20 10.34 -5.37 0.57
N ILE A 21 9.17 -4.71 0.55
CA ILE A 21 8.93 -3.49 -0.26
C ILE A 21 8.86 -2.22 0.63
N PRO A 22 7.78 -1.94 1.40
CA PRO A 22 7.71 -0.78 2.30
C PRO A 22 8.92 -0.58 3.20
N THR A 23 9.46 -1.64 3.80
CA THR A 23 10.66 -1.55 4.66
C THR A 23 11.83 -0.85 3.97
N LYS A 24 12.00 -1.02 2.65
CA LYS A 24 13.12 -0.42 1.91
C LYS A 24 13.00 1.09 1.80
N TYR A 25 11.79 1.63 1.80
CA TYR A 25 11.54 3.06 1.86
C TYR A 25 11.80 3.66 3.26
N MET A 26 12.03 2.83 4.27
CA MET A 26 12.48 3.24 5.61
C MET A 26 13.99 3.02 5.79
N LYS A 27 14.48 1.83 5.41
CA LYS A 27 15.84 1.35 5.70
C LYS A 27 16.86 1.62 4.59
N GLY A 28 16.39 1.89 3.37
CA GLY A 28 17.22 1.95 2.16
C GLY A 28 17.27 0.63 1.39
N PHE A 29 17.85 0.72 0.20
CA PHE A 29 17.92 -0.35 -0.80
C PHE A 29 19.36 -0.87 -0.88
N PRO A 30 19.63 -2.11 -0.42
CA PRO A 30 20.96 -2.69 -0.55
C PRO A 30 21.25 -3.03 -2.02
N THR A 31 22.40 -2.60 -2.51
CA THR A 31 22.94 -2.88 -3.85
C THR A 31 24.40 -3.33 -3.76
N ASP A 32 24.95 -3.83 -4.85
CA ASP A 32 26.38 -4.19 -4.93
C ASP A 32 27.31 -3.00 -4.66
N SER A 33 26.83 -1.78 -4.88
CA SER A 33 27.56 -0.53 -4.65
C SER A 33 27.35 0.07 -3.26
N GLY A 34 26.54 -0.55 -2.40
CA GLY A 34 26.27 -0.11 -1.03
C GLY A 34 24.78 0.06 -0.73
N LEU A 35 24.45 0.89 0.25
CA LEU A 35 23.07 1.15 0.64
C LEU A 35 22.57 2.44 -0.02
N LEU A 36 21.64 2.33 -0.97
CA LEU A 36 20.98 3.48 -1.57
C LEU A 36 19.88 4.00 -0.64
N SER A 37 19.92 5.29 -0.35
CA SER A 37 18.86 5.94 0.43
C SER A 37 17.59 6.12 -0.41
N PRO A 38 16.39 5.98 0.19
CA PRO A 38 15.14 6.29 -0.48
C PRO A 38 15.11 7.76 -0.94
N GLN A 39 14.52 8.01 -2.11
CA GLN A 39 14.30 9.36 -2.65
C GLN A 39 12.88 9.86 -2.43
N VAL A 40 12.15 9.22 -1.52
CA VAL A 40 10.77 9.51 -1.12
C VAL A 40 10.63 9.27 0.37
N ASP A 41 9.68 9.95 1.00
CA ASP A 41 9.35 9.78 2.41
C ASP A 41 8.12 8.89 2.55
N LEU A 42 8.25 7.75 3.25
CA LEU A 42 7.09 6.95 3.63
C LEU A 42 6.33 7.66 4.76
N ALA A 43 5.30 8.41 4.39
CA ALA A 43 4.62 9.35 5.26
C ALA A 43 3.50 8.72 6.10
N SER A 44 2.96 7.58 5.67
CA SER A 44 1.89 6.89 6.39
C SER A 44 1.75 5.44 5.97
N ILE A 45 1.11 4.66 6.85
CA ILE A 45 0.73 3.27 6.59
C ILE A 45 -0.76 3.08 6.89
N TYR A 46 -1.44 2.29 6.07
CA TYR A 46 -2.64 1.57 6.44
C TYR A 46 -2.29 0.08 6.55
N LEU A 47 -2.72 -0.58 7.62
CA LEU A 47 -2.49 -2.00 7.86
C LEU A 47 -3.82 -2.68 8.19
N ASP A 48 -4.30 -3.54 7.28
CA ASP A 48 -5.63 -4.16 7.36
C ASP A 48 -5.71 -5.19 8.49
N GLN A 49 -4.67 -6.02 8.63
CA GLN A 49 -4.60 -7.12 9.57
C GLN A 49 -3.26 -7.10 10.32
N ILE A 50 -3.32 -7.34 11.63
CA ILE A 50 -2.12 -7.53 12.46
C ILE A 50 -1.85 -9.03 12.58
N ASP A 51 -0.81 -9.52 11.90
CA ASP A 51 -0.34 -10.91 12.04
C ASP A 51 0.23 -11.13 13.47
N PRO A 52 0.09 -12.33 14.07
CA PRO A 52 0.74 -12.64 15.35
C PRO A 52 2.26 -12.42 15.37
N ARG A 53 2.91 -12.43 14.19
CA ARG A 53 4.34 -12.18 13.99
C ARG A 53 4.59 -10.78 13.43
N ASP A 54 3.68 -9.83 13.66
CA ASP A 54 3.81 -8.47 13.15
C ASP A 54 5.18 -7.87 13.46
N VAL A 55 5.77 -7.25 12.44
CA VAL A 55 6.95 -6.38 12.58
C VAL A 55 6.65 -4.96 12.13
N GLY A 56 5.50 -4.74 11.48
CA GLY A 56 5.13 -3.46 10.89
C GLY A 56 4.89 -2.38 11.94
N CYS A 57 4.17 -2.68 13.02
CA CYS A 57 3.86 -1.71 14.06
C CYS A 57 5.12 -1.22 14.79
N GLN A 58 6.02 -2.14 15.15
CA GLN A 58 7.28 -1.77 15.80
C GLN A 58 8.16 -0.94 14.86
N LEU A 59 8.25 -1.34 13.58
CA LEU A 59 9.07 -0.63 12.62
C LEU A 59 8.50 0.77 12.31
N ALA A 60 7.19 0.90 12.15
CA ALA A 60 6.53 2.19 11.95
C ALA A 60 6.81 3.14 13.12
N ALA A 61 6.72 2.64 14.37
CA ALA A 61 7.06 3.42 15.55
C ALA A 61 8.55 3.81 15.60
N GLN A 62 9.47 2.92 15.20
CA GLN A 62 10.91 3.21 15.15
C GLN A 62 11.25 4.34 14.17
N TYR A 63 10.52 4.46 13.06
CA TYR A 63 10.74 5.44 12.01
C TYR A 63 9.80 6.65 12.08
N ASP A 64 9.00 6.78 13.16
CA ASP A 64 8.01 7.85 13.35
C ASP A 64 6.98 7.95 12.21
N ILE A 65 6.52 6.79 11.73
CA ILE A 65 5.54 6.69 10.64
C ILE A 65 4.18 6.34 11.24
N PRO A 66 3.14 7.20 11.06
CA PRO A 66 1.81 6.92 11.58
C PRO A 66 1.14 5.77 10.83
N ILE A 67 0.52 4.86 11.59
CA ILE A 67 -0.42 3.86 11.08
C ILE A 67 -1.84 4.37 11.27
N TYR A 68 -2.58 4.54 10.19
CA TYR A 68 -3.96 5.01 10.19
C TYR A 68 -4.96 3.84 10.09
N GLN A 69 -6.16 4.08 10.61
CA GLN A 69 -7.26 3.11 10.66
C GLN A 69 -8.05 3.03 9.34
N SER A 70 -7.74 3.86 8.35
CA SER A 70 -8.38 3.83 7.04
C SER A 70 -7.43 4.27 5.93
N ILE A 71 -7.65 3.74 4.73
CA ILE A 71 -6.94 4.14 3.51
C ILE A 71 -7.08 5.66 3.29
N ARG A 72 -8.28 6.22 3.49
CA ARG A 72 -8.50 7.66 3.38
C ARG A 72 -7.58 8.45 4.29
N GLN A 73 -7.54 8.14 5.59
CA GLN A 73 -6.69 8.86 6.53
C GLN A 73 -5.20 8.69 6.22
N SER A 74 -4.77 7.51 5.74
CA SER A 74 -3.39 7.30 5.28
C SER A 74 -3.05 8.21 4.10
N LEU A 75 -3.93 8.32 3.11
CA LEU A 75 -3.72 9.16 1.94
C LEU A 75 -3.85 10.66 2.21
N THR A 76 -4.63 11.06 3.22
CA THR A 76 -4.82 12.48 3.60
C THR A 76 -3.95 12.92 4.79
N LEU A 77 -3.16 12.01 5.36
CA LEU A 77 -2.38 12.24 6.59
C LEU A 77 -3.24 12.80 7.73
N GLY A 78 -4.47 12.29 7.86
CA GLY A 78 -5.47 12.73 8.84
C GLY A 78 -6.24 14.00 8.46
N GLY A 79 -5.88 14.67 7.38
CA GLY A 79 -6.59 15.84 6.85
C GLY A 79 -7.77 15.50 5.93
N GLU A 80 -8.24 16.50 5.19
CA GLU A 80 -9.41 16.38 4.30
C GLU A 80 -9.04 16.07 2.84
N GLU A 81 -7.85 16.50 2.39
CA GLU A 81 -7.38 16.40 1.01
C GLU A 81 -6.21 15.41 0.86
N LEU A 82 -6.00 14.93 -0.38
CA LEU A 82 -4.90 14.03 -0.72
C LEU A 82 -3.54 14.68 -0.45
N ALA A 83 -2.80 14.14 0.52
CA ALA A 83 -1.58 14.74 1.06
C ALA A 83 -0.29 13.95 0.73
N VAL A 84 -0.39 12.95 -0.14
CA VAL A 84 0.74 12.14 -0.64
C VAL A 84 0.93 12.31 -2.15
N ASP A 85 2.11 11.97 -2.64
CA ASP A 85 2.57 12.05 -4.03
C ASP A 85 2.66 10.68 -4.72
N GLY A 86 2.43 9.59 -3.99
CA GLY A 86 2.36 8.24 -4.52
C GLY A 86 1.80 7.24 -3.51
N VAL A 87 1.42 6.06 -3.99
CA VAL A 87 0.85 4.99 -3.16
C VAL A 87 1.51 3.67 -3.46
N LEU A 88 1.93 2.94 -2.42
CA LEU A 88 2.29 1.53 -2.51
C LEU A 88 1.08 0.69 -2.08
N LEU A 89 0.46 -0.03 -3.02
CA LEU A 89 -0.60 -1.00 -2.73
C LEU A 89 0.03 -2.39 -2.61
N ILE A 90 0.21 -2.84 -1.38
CA ILE A 90 0.79 -4.14 -1.02
C ILE A 90 -0.34 -5.05 -0.52
N GLY A 91 -1.09 -5.56 -1.49
CA GLY A 91 -2.29 -6.37 -1.24
C GLY A 91 -2.03 -7.87 -1.22
N GLU A 92 -0.95 -8.37 -0.62
CA GLU A 92 -0.58 -9.80 -0.62
C GLU A 92 -0.38 -10.32 0.82
N HIS A 93 -0.68 -11.60 1.04
CA HIS A 93 -0.78 -12.23 2.36
C HIS A 93 -1.96 -11.70 3.21
N GLY A 94 -2.21 -12.38 4.31
CA GLY A 94 -3.34 -12.14 5.20
C GLY A 94 -4.38 -13.25 5.13
N ASP A 95 -5.32 -13.20 6.06
CA ASP A 95 -6.46 -14.10 6.12
C ASP A 95 -7.59 -13.54 5.27
N TYR A 96 -7.75 -14.11 4.08
CA TYR A 96 -8.78 -13.76 3.10
C TYR A 96 -9.39 -15.04 2.54
N PRO A 97 -10.65 -15.01 2.11
CA PRO A 97 -11.33 -16.21 1.60
C PRO A 97 -10.70 -16.73 0.30
N HIS A 98 -11.03 -17.98 -0.02
CA HIS A 98 -10.74 -18.59 -1.31
C HIS A 98 -12.05 -18.77 -2.08
N ASN A 99 -12.00 -18.68 -3.41
CA ASN A 99 -13.17 -18.96 -4.26
C ASN A 99 -13.29 -20.46 -4.61
N GLU A 100 -14.27 -20.82 -5.44
CA GLU A 100 -14.50 -22.20 -5.91
C GLU A 100 -13.35 -22.81 -6.72
N TYR A 101 -12.40 -21.99 -7.17
CA TYR A 101 -11.19 -22.40 -7.88
C TYR A 101 -9.94 -22.41 -7.00
N GLU A 102 -10.11 -22.33 -5.67
CA GLU A 102 -9.03 -22.25 -4.69
C GLU A 102 -8.10 -21.04 -4.89
N GLN A 103 -8.59 -19.98 -5.56
CA GLN A 103 -7.85 -18.75 -5.69
C GLN A 103 -8.02 -17.92 -4.42
N HIS A 104 -6.90 -17.50 -3.83
CA HIS A 104 -6.90 -16.63 -2.66
C HIS A 104 -7.40 -15.23 -3.05
N MET A 105 -8.50 -14.79 -2.46
CA MET A 105 -9.23 -13.58 -2.85
C MET A 105 -8.67 -12.33 -2.18
N TYR A 106 -7.40 -12.03 -2.45
CA TYR A 106 -6.74 -10.84 -1.90
C TYR A 106 -7.43 -9.54 -2.32
N PRO A 107 -7.53 -8.53 -1.43
CA PRO A 107 -8.44 -7.40 -1.57
C PRO A 107 -7.89 -6.27 -2.45
N ARG A 108 -7.03 -6.56 -3.43
CA ARG A 108 -6.34 -5.54 -4.25
C ARG A 108 -7.31 -4.59 -4.96
N ARG A 109 -8.38 -5.12 -5.57
CA ARG A 109 -9.44 -4.31 -6.20
C ARG A 109 -10.19 -3.44 -5.18
N TYR A 110 -10.52 -3.98 -4.01
CA TYR A 110 -11.20 -3.23 -2.94
C TYR A 110 -10.33 -2.07 -2.43
N MET A 111 -9.06 -2.32 -2.13
CA MET A 111 -8.14 -1.29 -1.69
C MET A 111 -7.89 -0.23 -2.78
N PHE A 112 -7.73 -0.66 -4.04
CA PHE A 112 -7.60 0.25 -5.18
C PHE A 112 -8.84 1.11 -5.39
N GLU A 113 -10.04 0.58 -5.16
CA GLU A 113 -11.28 1.35 -5.19
C GLU A 113 -11.31 2.45 -4.12
N GLN A 114 -10.88 2.15 -2.90
CA GLN A 114 -10.79 3.16 -1.84
C GLN A 114 -9.77 4.25 -2.17
N ILE A 115 -8.60 3.88 -2.69
CA ILE A 115 -7.58 4.84 -3.19
C ILE A 115 -8.18 5.72 -4.28
N SER A 116 -8.82 5.10 -5.28
CA SER A 116 -9.49 5.79 -6.39
C SER A 116 -10.60 6.74 -5.94
N GLY A 117 -11.30 6.39 -4.87
CA GLY A 117 -12.33 7.22 -4.26
C GLY A 117 -11.75 8.50 -3.64
N VAL A 118 -10.60 8.40 -2.96
CA VAL A 118 -9.88 9.59 -2.45
C VAL A 118 -9.47 10.48 -3.62
N PHE A 119 -8.87 9.93 -4.67
CA PHE A 119 -8.41 10.70 -5.84
C PHE A 119 -9.54 11.47 -6.52
N ALA A 120 -10.69 10.80 -6.71
CA ALA A 120 -11.88 11.43 -7.28
C ALA A 120 -12.39 12.57 -6.40
N SER A 121 -12.41 12.39 -5.07
CA SER A 121 -12.84 13.43 -4.13
C SER A 121 -11.87 14.60 -4.04
N SER A 122 -10.57 14.39 -4.28
CA SER A 122 -9.54 15.43 -4.26
C SER A 122 -9.33 16.11 -5.61
N GLY A 123 -9.95 15.63 -6.69
CA GLY A 123 -9.72 16.14 -8.06
C GLY A 123 -8.28 15.96 -8.55
N ARG A 124 -7.52 15.05 -7.91
CA ARG A 124 -6.10 14.81 -8.18
C ARG A 124 -5.79 13.33 -7.99
N SER A 125 -5.09 12.74 -8.95
CA SER A 125 -4.54 11.39 -8.88
C SER A 125 -3.02 11.43 -8.69
N VAL A 126 -2.47 10.35 -8.13
CA VAL A 126 -1.02 10.13 -8.00
C VAL A 126 -0.66 8.72 -8.45
N PRO A 127 0.61 8.46 -8.83
CA PRO A 127 1.05 7.12 -9.20
C PRO A 127 0.77 6.09 -8.09
N VAL A 128 0.22 4.94 -8.49
CA VAL A 128 -0.02 3.79 -7.61
C VAL A 128 0.85 2.63 -8.09
N PHE A 129 1.75 2.18 -7.24
CA PHE A 129 2.44 0.91 -7.42
C PHE A 129 1.54 -0.21 -6.87
N CYS A 130 1.09 -1.13 -7.71
CA CYS A 130 0.32 -2.30 -7.30
C CYS A 130 1.24 -3.52 -7.30
N ASP A 131 1.46 -4.10 -6.13
CA ASP A 131 2.28 -5.30 -6.01
C ASP A 131 1.57 -6.54 -6.61
N LYS A 132 2.36 -7.42 -7.23
CA LYS A 132 1.95 -8.61 -7.98
C LYS A 132 1.02 -8.35 -9.17
N HIS A 133 -0.21 -8.83 -9.10
CA HIS A 133 -1.19 -8.83 -10.18
C HIS A 133 -2.42 -8.04 -9.74
N LEU A 134 -3.18 -7.46 -10.67
CA LEU A 134 -4.28 -6.55 -10.35
C LEU A 134 -5.34 -7.20 -9.46
N SER A 135 -5.89 -8.35 -9.85
CA SER A 135 -6.87 -9.10 -9.04
C SER A 135 -6.84 -10.59 -9.39
N TYR A 136 -7.39 -11.42 -8.50
CA TYR A 136 -7.49 -12.87 -8.69
C TYR A 136 -8.47 -13.26 -9.82
N ASN A 137 -9.40 -12.36 -10.18
CA ASN A 137 -10.34 -12.55 -11.28
C ASN A 137 -10.23 -11.46 -12.35
N TRP A 138 -10.66 -11.79 -13.57
CA TRP A 138 -10.57 -10.90 -14.74
C TRP A 138 -11.45 -9.65 -14.63
N MET A 139 -12.67 -9.77 -14.10
CA MET A 139 -13.61 -8.63 -14.03
C MET A 139 -13.04 -7.51 -13.17
N ASP A 140 -12.50 -7.85 -12.00
CA ASP A 140 -11.86 -6.91 -11.09
C ASP A 140 -10.55 -6.36 -11.65
N ALA A 141 -9.73 -7.21 -12.27
CA ALA A 141 -8.48 -6.75 -12.90
C ALA A 141 -8.76 -5.75 -14.02
N ARG A 142 -9.77 -6.02 -14.86
CA ARG A 142 -10.23 -5.10 -15.90
C ARG A 142 -10.80 -3.81 -15.31
N TRP A 143 -11.60 -3.90 -14.25
CA TRP A 143 -12.13 -2.73 -13.58
C TRP A 143 -11.01 -1.82 -13.06
N MET A 144 -9.98 -2.38 -12.43
CA MET A 144 -8.82 -1.61 -11.95
C MET A 144 -8.09 -0.92 -13.11
N TYR A 145 -7.90 -1.61 -14.23
CA TYR A 145 -7.29 -1.04 -15.43
C TYR A 145 -8.12 0.12 -16.02
N GLU A 146 -9.42 -0.10 -16.21
CA GLU A 146 -10.32 0.92 -16.76
C GLU A 146 -10.37 2.13 -15.82
N ARG A 147 -10.49 1.91 -14.51
CA ARG A 147 -10.50 2.97 -13.53
C ARG A 147 -9.19 3.77 -13.49
N ALA A 148 -8.04 3.10 -13.61
CA ALA A 148 -6.74 3.77 -13.69
C ALA A 148 -6.59 4.66 -14.94
N ARG A 149 -7.33 4.37 -16.02
CA ARG A 149 -7.34 5.20 -17.24
C ARG A 149 -8.27 6.41 -17.15
N GLU A 150 -9.25 6.38 -16.25
CA GLU A 150 -10.18 7.48 -16.02
C GLU A 150 -9.63 8.56 -15.08
N LEU A 151 -8.72 8.16 -14.18
CA LEU A 151 -8.07 8.99 -13.17
C LEU A 151 -6.84 9.73 -13.71
#